data_AF-A0A7V1M2C4-F1
#
_entry.id   AF-A0A7V1M2C4-F1
#
_cell.length_a   1.000
_cell.length_b   1.000
_cell.length_c   1.000
_cell.angle_alpha   90.00
_cell.angle_beta   90.00
_cell.angle_gamma   90.00
#
_symmetry.space_group_name_H-M   'P 1'
#
loop_
_entity.id
_entity.type
_entity.pdbx_description
1 polymer ?
#
loop_
_entity_poly.entity_id
_entity_poly.type
_entity_poly.pdbx_seq_one_letter_code
_entity_poly.pdbx_strand_id
1 'polypeptide(L)'
;MMRQNQRSRFLPVRLSAALVCAAGLVMGSAQAAEFSTGIECAIAEGPTHEILLTNGQTVKVSIVKESPREVEVMVYVGNLSAPRTYQRSEIISITELSHSPSAEDDGAEASDESAVTMTRVSSSDADIPADAVKVFVIELKGKFGFDVSVTPVRKAMDRARELGADVVIVKCNNDWKTLEGFTDEKTDDEGKFEEYRFAEAIAPVFTTDTITKWEKEPQVVFWVERAMSGMAFLPMVKPDIYFTSDGRMGGVGDLDSLFDGVGDEVVRDKQKSLRLGHVEGMAIEGGHDPKLIRAMTRKSYVLSYRIVGGEPEYLEGEAPGWELLTDDGKDENADTDRDLVRGLGNDALTFTADLAKKLGVSKGTADTLDDLLFEMGIDDRAYILDDSDEDGLSDKGQRELEDWSQGIARAQQKLRRLQFDIANVEVRPQRNDPDGSKARNSARGKRLRLINEAIGLLNRYGEVLDPGEQLRVQLELQKQQIENEKRLERTRRGGGGRRGRSGGGGGG
;
A
#
# COMPACT_ATOMS: atom_id res chain seq x y z
N MET A 1 -56.72 -9.21 38.98
CA MET A 1 -55.89 -8.52 37.96
C MET A 1 -54.57 -8.10 38.61
N MET A 2 -53.66 -9.03 38.91
CA MET A 2 -52.51 -9.40 38.05
C MET A 2 -51.82 -8.21 37.36
N ARG A 3 -50.74 -7.70 37.98
CA ARG A 3 -49.60 -7.11 37.28
C ARG A 3 -48.32 -7.78 37.79
N GLN A 4 -47.64 -8.43 36.85
CA GLN A 4 -46.46 -9.27 37.06
C GLN A 4 -45.21 -8.41 37.28
N ASN A 5 -44.45 -8.81 38.29
CA ASN A 5 -43.04 -8.48 38.48
C ASN A 5 -42.20 -9.23 37.42
N GLN A 6 -41.44 -8.51 36.59
CA GLN A 6 -40.29 -9.07 35.88
C GLN A 6 -39.00 -8.55 36.52
N ARG A 7 -38.33 -9.43 37.27
CA ARG A 7 -36.92 -9.28 37.66
C ARG A 7 -36.09 -10.01 36.61
N SER A 8 -35.32 -9.28 35.82
CA SER A 8 -34.26 -9.84 34.98
C SER A 8 -33.04 -10.16 35.86
N ARG A 9 -32.68 -11.44 35.91
CA ARG A 9 -31.42 -11.91 36.50
C ARG A 9 -30.37 -11.93 35.40
N PHE A 10 -29.37 -11.06 35.49
CA PHE A 10 -28.14 -11.19 34.71
C PHE A 10 -27.14 -12.05 35.50
N LEU A 11 -26.75 -13.17 34.91
CA LEU A 11 -25.63 -14.02 35.35
C LEU A 11 -24.33 -13.46 34.75
N PRO A 12 -23.25 -13.25 35.53
CA PRO A 12 -21.95 -12.95 34.97
C PRO A 12 -21.24 -14.25 34.55
N VAL A 13 -20.95 -14.38 33.26
CA VAL A 13 -20.01 -15.38 32.74
C VAL A 13 -18.60 -14.87 33.01
N ARG A 14 -17.91 -15.52 33.94
CA ARG A 14 -16.47 -15.32 34.20
C ARG A 14 -15.69 -16.08 33.13
N LEU A 15 -14.98 -15.36 32.25
CA LEU A 15 -13.96 -15.94 31.38
C LEU A 15 -12.61 -15.82 32.08
N SER A 16 -12.06 -16.93 32.54
CA SER A 16 -10.72 -17.03 33.10
C SER A 16 -9.71 -17.17 31.95
N ALA A 17 -8.94 -16.12 31.70
CA ALA A 17 -7.77 -16.18 30.82
C ALA A 17 -6.59 -16.78 31.60
N ALA A 18 -6.17 -17.99 31.20
CA ALA A 18 -4.98 -18.64 31.72
C ALA A 18 -3.73 -18.05 31.03
N LEU A 19 -2.90 -17.42 31.85
CA LEU A 19 -1.63 -16.80 31.52
C LEU A 19 -0.55 -17.90 31.44
N VAL A 20 -0.02 -18.18 30.25
CA VAL A 20 1.15 -19.05 30.09
C VAL A 20 2.39 -18.17 30.12
N CYS A 21 3.06 -18.15 31.26
CA CYS A 21 4.40 -17.59 31.42
C CYS A 21 5.41 -18.51 30.73
N ALA A 22 6.10 -18.02 29.70
CA ALA A 22 7.32 -18.63 29.18
C ALA A 22 8.53 -18.01 29.91
N ALA A 23 9.18 -18.80 30.76
CA ALA A 23 10.46 -18.48 31.39
C ALA A 23 11.55 -19.38 30.80
N GLY A 24 12.72 -18.80 30.51
CA GLY A 24 13.98 -19.54 30.40
C GLY A 24 14.72 -19.40 29.08
N LEU A 25 15.43 -18.28 28.89
CA LEU A 25 16.56 -18.18 27.97
C LEU A 25 17.84 -18.33 28.81
N VAL A 26 18.46 -19.51 28.72
CA VAL A 26 19.81 -19.77 29.24
C VAL A 26 20.81 -19.35 28.16
N MET A 27 21.72 -18.45 28.53
CA MET A 27 22.87 -18.07 27.71
C MET A 27 23.80 -19.27 27.54
N GLY A 28 24.02 -19.68 26.29
CA GLY A 28 25.05 -20.65 25.89
C GLY A 28 26.13 -19.95 25.10
N SER A 29 27.34 -19.97 25.63
CA SER A 29 28.59 -19.38 25.15
C SER A 29 28.97 -19.77 23.71
N ALA A 30 29.49 -18.78 22.99
CA ALA A 30 30.08 -18.90 21.66
C ALA A 30 31.28 -19.84 21.63
N GLN A 31 31.32 -20.74 20.64
CA GLN A 31 32.54 -21.35 20.11
C GLN A 31 32.71 -20.87 18.67
N ALA A 32 33.82 -20.17 18.43
CA ALA A 32 34.25 -19.78 17.10
C ALA A 32 34.74 -21.03 16.35
N ALA A 33 34.11 -21.30 15.21
CA ALA A 33 34.62 -22.25 14.23
C ALA A 33 35.18 -21.45 13.04
N GLU A 34 36.44 -21.72 12.71
CA GLU A 34 37.15 -21.16 11.57
C GLU A 34 36.47 -21.60 10.26
N PHE A 35 35.96 -20.63 9.49
CA PHE A 35 35.46 -20.87 8.14
C PHE A 35 36.62 -20.78 7.14
N SER A 36 36.84 -21.88 6.40
CA SER A 36 37.73 -21.91 5.24
C SER A 36 37.16 -21.06 4.11
N THR A 37 37.98 -20.15 3.61
CA THR A 37 37.72 -19.28 2.47
C THR A 37 37.67 -20.04 1.15
N GLY A 38 36.64 -19.79 0.36
CA GLY A 38 36.50 -20.29 -1.01
C GLY A 38 35.06 -20.25 -1.50
N ILE A 39 34.47 -19.05 -1.62
CA ILE A 39 33.24 -18.88 -2.42
C ILE A 39 33.60 -17.95 -3.57
N GLU A 40 33.69 -18.55 -4.75
CA GLU A 40 33.70 -17.90 -6.05
C GLU A 40 32.40 -17.10 -6.18
N CYS A 41 32.50 -15.78 -6.36
CA CYS A 41 31.34 -14.91 -6.57
C CYS A 41 30.82 -15.15 -7.99
N ALA A 42 29.90 -16.09 -8.15
CA ALA A 42 29.13 -16.24 -9.38
C ALA A 42 28.11 -15.09 -9.49
N ILE A 43 27.99 -14.53 -10.69
CA ILE A 43 26.99 -13.51 -11.04
C ILE A 43 25.60 -14.12 -10.75
N ALA A 44 24.88 -13.55 -9.78
CA ALA A 44 23.60 -14.11 -9.33
C ALA A 44 22.53 -13.89 -10.41
N GLU A 45 22.18 -14.96 -11.13
CA GLU A 45 20.96 -15.04 -11.92
C GLU A 45 19.75 -14.69 -11.02
N GLY A 46 18.72 -14.04 -11.57
CA GLY A 46 17.54 -13.64 -10.80
C GLY A 46 16.79 -14.81 -10.16
N PRO A 47 15.76 -14.56 -9.33
CA PRO A 47 14.97 -15.64 -8.73
C PRO A 47 14.30 -16.49 -9.81
N THR A 48 14.52 -17.81 -9.75
CA THR A 48 13.98 -18.79 -10.70
C THR A 48 12.71 -19.48 -10.19
N HIS A 49 12.47 -19.45 -8.88
CA HIS A 49 11.36 -20.15 -8.22
C HIS A 49 10.71 -19.29 -7.13
N GLU A 50 9.48 -19.62 -6.78
CA GLU A 50 8.77 -19.13 -5.60
C GLU A 50 8.40 -20.32 -4.69
N ILE A 51 8.81 -20.25 -3.42
CA ILE A 51 8.52 -21.26 -2.40
C ILE A 51 7.43 -20.72 -1.47
N LEU A 52 6.35 -21.49 -1.28
CA LEU A 52 5.34 -21.28 -0.25
C LEU A 52 5.65 -22.16 0.97
N LEU A 53 5.87 -21.52 2.11
CA LEU A 53 6.21 -22.19 3.37
C LEU A 53 4.96 -22.56 4.20
N THR A 54 5.10 -23.50 5.14
CA THR A 54 4.00 -23.96 6.02
C THR A 54 3.45 -22.89 6.95
N ASN A 55 4.24 -21.84 7.22
CA ASN A 55 3.81 -20.65 7.95
C ASN A 55 2.99 -19.65 7.10
N GLY A 56 2.77 -19.95 5.81
CA GLY A 56 2.05 -19.09 4.87
C GLY A 56 2.92 -18.05 4.15
N GLN A 57 4.22 -17.98 4.43
CA GLN A 57 5.13 -17.03 3.79
C GLN A 57 5.56 -17.52 2.40
N THR A 58 5.48 -16.66 1.39
CA THR A 58 6.09 -16.87 0.06
C THR A 58 7.46 -16.21 -0.03
N VAL A 59 8.41 -16.90 -0.65
CA VAL A 59 9.79 -16.44 -0.79
C VAL A 59 10.26 -16.68 -2.22
N LYS A 60 10.77 -15.64 -2.88
CA LYS A 60 11.42 -15.75 -4.20
C LYS A 60 12.84 -16.24 -4.04
N VAL A 61 13.19 -17.31 -4.75
CA VAL A 61 14.45 -18.00 -4.57
C VAL A 61 15.06 -18.50 -5.88
N SER A 62 16.35 -18.82 -5.85
CA SER A 62 16.99 -19.68 -6.86
C SER A 62 17.48 -20.96 -6.18
N ILE A 63 17.09 -22.13 -6.70
CA ILE A 63 17.40 -23.42 -6.08
C ILE A 63 18.85 -23.79 -6.41
N VAL A 64 19.68 -23.91 -5.36
CA VAL A 64 21.09 -24.29 -5.50
C VAL A 64 21.23 -25.82 -5.44
N LYS A 65 20.50 -26.46 -4.53
CA LYS A 65 20.55 -27.91 -4.35
C LYS A 65 19.26 -28.45 -3.76
N GLU A 66 18.70 -29.49 -4.36
CA GLU A 66 17.50 -30.16 -3.88
C GLU A 66 17.82 -31.57 -3.40
N SER A 67 17.44 -31.88 -2.16
CA SER A 67 17.49 -33.23 -1.60
C SER A 67 16.11 -33.66 -1.08
N PRO A 68 15.88 -34.96 -0.78
CA PRO A 68 14.59 -35.42 -0.25
C PRO A 68 14.21 -34.81 1.11
N ARG A 69 15.18 -34.26 1.85
CA ARG A 69 14.97 -33.70 3.20
C ARG A 69 15.09 -32.19 3.25
N GLU A 70 15.96 -31.61 2.44
CA GLU A 70 16.34 -30.20 2.51
C GLU A 70 16.47 -29.60 1.10
N VAL A 71 16.13 -28.32 0.97
CA VAL A 71 16.32 -27.52 -0.24
C VAL A 71 17.21 -26.34 0.11
N GLU A 72 18.40 -26.28 -0.46
CA GLU A 72 19.32 -25.13 -0.35
C GLU A 72 18.99 -24.15 -1.48
N VAL A 73 18.74 -22.90 -1.11
CA VAL A 73 18.29 -21.86 -2.03
C VAL A 73 18.99 -20.54 -1.76
N MET A 74 19.12 -19.70 -2.78
CA MET A 74 19.44 -18.28 -2.63
C MET A 74 18.13 -17.50 -2.53
N VAL A 75 17.88 -16.87 -1.39
CA VAL A 75 16.67 -16.05 -1.15
C VAL A 75 16.91 -14.63 -1.61
N TYR A 76 15.95 -14.03 -2.33
CA TYR A 76 16.02 -12.65 -2.81
C TYR A 76 15.05 -11.76 -2.03
N VAL A 77 15.56 -10.65 -1.49
CA VAL A 77 14.77 -9.58 -0.85
C VAL A 77 15.19 -8.25 -1.46
N GLY A 78 14.39 -7.74 -2.39
CA GLY A 78 14.80 -6.62 -3.24
C GLY A 78 16.02 -7.00 -4.08
N ASN A 79 17.09 -6.21 -3.98
CA ASN A 79 18.37 -6.45 -4.67
C ASN A 79 19.38 -7.26 -3.85
N LEU A 80 19.02 -7.69 -2.63
CA LEU A 80 19.88 -8.50 -1.78
C LEU A 80 19.59 -9.98 -1.98
N SER A 81 20.64 -10.80 -1.98
CA SER A 81 20.52 -12.26 -1.98
C SER A 81 21.30 -12.89 -0.83
N ALA A 82 20.74 -13.93 -0.22
CA ALA A 82 21.39 -14.67 0.87
C ALA A 82 21.08 -16.18 0.79
N PRO A 83 22.08 -17.06 1.01
CA PRO A 83 21.84 -18.50 1.00
C PRO A 83 21.03 -18.91 2.24
N ARG A 84 20.08 -19.83 2.04
CA ARG A 84 19.26 -20.39 3.11
C ARG A 84 18.89 -21.84 2.79
N THR A 85 18.82 -22.67 3.82
CA THR A 85 18.36 -24.05 3.72
C THR A 85 16.99 -24.18 4.37
N TYR A 86 16.03 -24.74 3.64
CA TYR A 86 14.70 -25.06 4.14
C TYR A 86 14.52 -26.57 4.27
N GLN A 87 13.85 -27.03 5.33
CA GLN A 87 13.45 -28.43 5.42
C GLN A 87 12.29 -28.69 4.45
N ARG A 88 12.26 -29.83 3.77
CA ARG A 88 11.19 -30.18 2.81
C ARG A 88 9.81 -30.23 3.47
N SER A 89 9.75 -30.51 4.77
CA SER A 89 8.52 -30.46 5.57
C SER A 89 7.99 -29.05 5.81
N GLU A 90 8.82 -28.02 5.65
CA GLU A 90 8.44 -26.61 5.77
C GLU A 90 7.92 -26.04 4.45
N ILE A 91 8.08 -26.76 3.34
CA ILE A 91 7.68 -26.30 2.01
C ILE A 91 6.34 -26.93 1.62
N ILE A 92 5.33 -26.08 1.41
CA ILE A 92 4.03 -26.52 0.88
C ILE A 92 4.14 -26.75 -0.63
N SER A 93 4.70 -25.79 -1.36
CA SER A 93 4.84 -25.85 -2.82
C SER A 93 6.03 -25.05 -3.32
N ILE A 94 6.61 -25.51 -4.43
CA ILE A 94 7.64 -24.81 -5.20
C ILE A 94 7.04 -24.55 -6.59
N THR A 95 7.01 -23.30 -7.01
CA THR A 95 6.49 -22.87 -8.32
C THR A 95 7.64 -22.29 -9.13
N GLU A 96 7.91 -22.83 -10.31
CA GLU A 96 8.87 -22.22 -11.25
C GLU A 96 8.33 -20.87 -11.73
N LEU A 97 9.14 -19.83 -11.58
CA LEU A 97 8.90 -18.53 -12.19
C LEU A 97 9.35 -18.67 -13.64
N SER A 98 8.40 -18.73 -14.58
CA SER A 98 8.71 -18.85 -16.01
C SER A 98 9.60 -17.68 -16.45
N HIS A 99 10.90 -17.93 -16.57
CA HIS A 99 11.80 -17.08 -17.35
C HIS A 99 11.33 -17.18 -18.81
N SER A 100 10.90 -16.05 -19.40
CA SER A 100 10.81 -15.97 -20.85
C SER A 100 12.24 -16.07 -21.38
N PRO A 101 12.60 -17.09 -22.17
CA PRO A 101 13.97 -17.24 -22.65
C PRO A 101 14.25 -16.14 -23.68
N SER A 102 15.18 -15.24 -23.37
CA SER A 102 15.93 -14.49 -24.36
C SER A 102 16.83 -15.50 -25.11
N ALA A 103 16.45 -15.83 -26.34
CA ALA A 103 17.19 -16.74 -27.22
C ALA A 103 17.93 -15.96 -28.31
N GLU A 104 19.26 -16.08 -28.30
CA GLU A 104 20.12 -15.86 -29.48
C GLU A 104 20.34 -17.22 -30.19
N ASP A 105 20.04 -17.19 -31.49
CA ASP A 105 20.57 -17.95 -32.65
C ASP A 105 20.70 -19.49 -32.62
N ASP A 106 19.92 -20.19 -33.46
CA ASP A 106 20.41 -20.76 -34.73
C ASP A 106 19.28 -21.47 -35.53
N GLY A 107 19.05 -21.03 -36.77
CA GLY A 107 18.79 -21.95 -37.89
C GLY A 107 17.36 -22.29 -38.34
N ALA A 108 16.89 -21.52 -39.34
CA ALA A 108 16.19 -21.96 -40.56
C ALA A 108 14.64 -21.91 -40.70
N GLU A 109 14.26 -21.10 -41.69
CA GLU A 109 13.09 -21.14 -42.59
C GLU A 109 11.72 -20.55 -42.15
N ALA A 110 11.62 -19.24 -42.43
CA ALA A 110 10.59 -18.59 -43.25
C ALA A 110 9.13 -18.57 -42.76
N SER A 111 8.78 -17.50 -42.05
CA SER A 111 7.60 -16.69 -42.41
C SER A 111 7.77 -15.25 -41.94
N ASP A 112 7.74 -14.36 -42.90
CA ASP A 112 7.84 -12.90 -42.82
C ASP A 112 6.69 -12.31 -42.00
N GLU A 113 6.95 -11.93 -40.76
CA GLU A 113 6.08 -11.02 -40.01
C GLU A 113 6.97 -10.12 -39.15
N SER A 114 7.22 -8.92 -39.68
CA SER A 114 8.11 -7.92 -39.11
C SER A 114 7.73 -7.57 -37.66
N ALA A 115 8.71 -7.66 -36.77
CA ALA A 115 8.67 -7.09 -35.44
C ALA A 115 8.52 -5.57 -35.55
N VAL A 116 7.29 -5.11 -35.35
CA VAL A 116 7.00 -3.70 -35.09
C VAL A 116 7.51 -3.41 -33.67
N THR A 117 8.70 -2.82 -33.59
CA THR A 117 9.14 -2.05 -32.43
C THR A 117 8.00 -1.10 -32.08
N MET A 118 7.30 -1.37 -30.98
CA MET A 118 6.27 -0.49 -30.42
C MET A 118 6.95 0.75 -29.80
N THR A 119 7.63 1.53 -30.62
CA THR A 119 7.68 2.99 -30.40
C THR A 119 6.43 3.53 -31.05
N ARG A 120 5.26 3.21 -30.47
CA ARG A 120 4.03 3.90 -30.82
C ARG A 120 4.08 5.25 -30.12
N VAL A 121 4.95 6.13 -30.61
CA VAL A 121 4.85 7.57 -30.40
C VAL A 121 3.44 7.90 -30.87
N SER A 122 2.56 8.26 -29.93
CA SER A 122 1.26 8.78 -30.30
C SER A 122 1.48 9.90 -31.30
N SER A 123 0.70 9.91 -32.38
CA SER A 123 0.78 10.90 -33.45
C SER A 123 0.54 12.36 -33.00
N SER A 124 0.37 12.59 -31.69
CA SER A 124 0.30 13.90 -31.04
C SER A 124 1.67 14.55 -30.81
N ASP A 125 2.77 13.78 -30.79
CA ASP A 125 4.08 14.34 -30.39
C ASP A 125 4.79 15.08 -31.54
N ALA A 126 4.22 15.07 -32.75
CA ALA A 126 4.82 15.72 -33.91
C ALA A 126 4.77 17.25 -33.85
N ASP A 127 3.92 17.82 -32.99
CA ASP A 127 3.67 19.27 -32.90
C ASP A 127 4.25 19.92 -31.62
N ILE A 128 4.99 19.18 -30.79
CA ILE A 128 5.60 19.75 -29.57
C ILE A 128 6.81 20.62 -29.97
N PRO A 129 6.85 21.92 -29.59
CA PRO A 129 8.02 22.76 -29.84
C PRO A 129 9.29 22.18 -29.23
N ALA A 130 10.43 22.29 -29.94
CA ALA A 130 11.69 21.68 -29.51
C ALA A 130 12.24 22.27 -28.19
N ASP A 131 11.83 23.48 -27.83
CA ASP A 131 12.19 24.21 -26.63
C ASP A 131 11.12 24.16 -25.52
N ALA A 132 10.02 23.44 -25.76
CA ALA A 132 8.94 23.31 -24.79
C ALA A 132 9.35 22.44 -23.59
N VAL A 133 8.92 22.86 -22.41
CA VAL A 133 9.00 22.08 -21.16
C VAL A 133 7.75 21.20 -21.10
N LYS A 134 7.95 19.88 -21.14
CA LYS A 134 6.82 18.94 -21.10
C LYS A 134 6.29 18.80 -19.68
N VAL A 135 5.06 19.24 -19.45
CA VAL A 135 4.41 19.22 -18.13
C VAL A 135 3.33 18.14 -18.13
N PHE A 136 3.34 17.27 -17.13
CA PHE A 136 2.29 16.27 -16.91
C PHE A 136 1.60 16.58 -15.59
N VAL A 137 0.27 16.70 -15.59
CA VAL A 137 -0.50 17.14 -14.41
C VAL A 137 -1.43 16.03 -13.96
N ILE A 138 -1.35 15.64 -12.69
CA ILE A 138 -2.24 14.66 -12.07
C ILE A 138 -2.90 15.23 -10.82
N GLU A 139 -4.19 14.95 -10.61
CA GLU A 139 -4.91 15.34 -9.39
C GLU A 139 -5.15 14.11 -8.52
N LEU A 140 -4.59 14.11 -7.32
CA LEU A 140 -4.85 13.11 -6.29
C LEU A 140 -6.14 13.44 -5.57
N LYS A 141 -7.26 13.05 -6.18
CA LYS A 141 -8.61 13.30 -5.68
C LYS A 141 -9.26 12.05 -5.08
N GLY A 142 -10.16 12.28 -4.12
CA GLY A 142 -10.95 11.23 -3.48
C GLY A 142 -10.38 10.80 -2.13
N LYS A 143 -10.82 9.64 -1.64
CA LYS A 143 -10.44 9.14 -0.32
C LYS A 143 -9.01 8.59 -0.33
N PHE A 144 -8.16 9.16 0.51
CA PHE A 144 -6.77 8.69 0.68
C PHE A 144 -6.72 7.25 1.22
N GLY A 145 -5.84 6.43 0.62
CA GLY A 145 -5.77 4.99 0.89
C GLY A 145 -6.87 4.15 0.22
N PHE A 146 -7.75 4.77 -0.58
CA PHE A 146 -8.78 4.09 -1.36
C PHE A 146 -8.72 4.48 -2.83
N ASP A 147 -9.06 5.73 -3.15
CA ASP A 147 -8.98 6.30 -4.50
C ASP A 147 -7.53 6.68 -4.81
N VAL A 148 -6.86 7.27 -3.83
CA VAL A 148 -5.43 7.60 -3.90
C VAL A 148 -4.63 6.54 -3.16
N SER A 149 -4.06 5.61 -3.91
CA SER A 149 -3.23 4.50 -3.42
C SER A 149 -2.01 4.25 -4.32
N VAL A 150 -1.11 3.35 -3.93
CA VAL A 150 0.18 3.15 -4.60
C VAL A 150 0.01 2.74 -6.06
N THR A 151 -0.89 1.80 -6.34
CA THR A 151 -1.04 1.24 -7.69
C THR A 151 -1.44 2.29 -8.74
N PRO A 152 -2.55 3.04 -8.61
CA PRO A 152 -2.94 4.02 -9.61
C PRO A 152 -1.94 5.19 -9.71
N VAL A 153 -1.38 5.66 -8.59
CA VAL A 153 -0.39 6.74 -8.60
C VAL A 153 0.89 6.30 -9.34
N ARG A 154 1.36 5.08 -9.11
CA ARG A 154 2.52 4.54 -9.84
C ARG A 154 2.25 4.43 -11.33
N LYS A 155 1.06 3.96 -11.74
CA LYS A 155 0.70 3.90 -13.16
C LYS A 155 0.62 5.27 -13.81
N ALA A 156 0.07 6.26 -13.12
CA ALA A 156 0.04 7.64 -13.62
C ALA A 156 1.46 8.19 -13.80
N MET A 157 2.37 7.93 -12.87
CA MET A 157 3.79 8.30 -13.01
C MET A 157 4.52 7.52 -14.11
N ASP A 158 4.24 6.22 -14.26
CA ASP A 158 4.76 5.42 -15.37
C ASP A 158 4.29 6.00 -16.72
N ARG A 159 3.06 6.53 -16.78
CA ARG A 159 2.52 7.20 -17.96
C ARG A 159 3.19 8.54 -18.23
N ALA A 160 3.43 9.35 -17.20
CA ALA A 160 4.20 10.59 -17.30
C ALA A 160 5.60 10.33 -17.88
N ARG A 161 6.25 9.25 -17.41
CA ARG A 161 7.55 8.81 -17.93
C ARG A 161 7.48 8.39 -19.39
N GLU A 162 6.49 7.58 -19.77
CA GLU A 162 6.31 7.13 -21.16
C GLU A 162 6.15 8.31 -22.15
N LEU A 163 5.54 9.40 -21.69
CA LEU A 163 5.38 10.64 -22.47
C LEU A 163 6.62 11.55 -22.41
N GLY A 164 7.62 11.21 -21.59
CA GLY A 164 8.86 11.97 -21.42
C GLY A 164 8.62 13.32 -20.76
N ALA A 165 7.81 13.38 -19.71
CA ALA A 165 7.58 14.61 -18.94
C ALA A 165 8.89 15.14 -18.32
N ASP A 166 9.11 16.46 -18.41
CA ASP A 166 10.20 17.13 -17.70
C ASP A 166 9.76 17.55 -16.29
N VAL A 167 8.48 17.93 -16.17
CA VAL A 167 7.84 18.36 -14.91
C VAL A 167 6.60 17.53 -14.70
N VAL A 168 6.43 17.01 -13.49
CA VAL A 168 5.19 16.37 -13.05
C VAL A 168 4.57 17.19 -11.93
N ILE A 169 3.40 17.77 -12.18
CA ILE A 169 2.61 18.51 -11.21
C ILE A 169 1.60 17.55 -10.58
N VAL A 170 1.66 17.44 -9.26
CA VAL A 170 0.80 16.58 -8.45
C VAL A 170 -0.12 17.48 -7.64
N LYS A 171 -1.34 17.69 -8.12
CA LYS A 171 -2.36 18.45 -7.40
C LYS A 171 -2.95 17.59 -6.28
N CYS A 172 -2.82 18.01 -5.02
CA CYS A 172 -3.38 17.31 -3.87
C CYS A 172 -4.78 17.86 -3.54
N ASN A 173 -5.80 17.02 -3.60
CA ASN A 173 -7.19 17.39 -3.31
C ASN A 173 -7.99 16.22 -2.72
N ASN A 174 -7.58 15.68 -1.56
CA ASN A 174 -8.28 14.54 -0.97
C ASN A 174 -9.63 14.89 -0.35
N ASP A 175 -10.57 13.95 -0.41
CA ASP A 175 -11.86 14.06 0.24
C ASP A 175 -11.70 13.92 1.77
N TRP A 176 -11.80 15.05 2.46
CA TRP A 176 -11.76 15.14 3.93
C TRP A 176 -13.18 15.33 4.52
N LYS A 177 -14.07 14.36 4.26
CA LYS A 177 -15.47 14.41 4.73
C LYS A 177 -15.81 13.23 5.64
N THR A 178 -16.66 13.45 6.64
CA THR A 178 -17.01 12.43 7.65
C THR A 178 -17.91 11.34 7.07
N LEU A 179 -18.81 11.69 6.14
CA LEU A 179 -19.73 10.76 5.48
C LEU A 179 -20.00 11.15 4.01
N GLU A 180 -20.10 10.14 3.16
CA GLU A 180 -20.48 10.27 1.76
C GLU A 180 -21.90 10.87 1.64
N GLY A 181 -22.03 12.05 1.04
CA GLY A 181 -23.29 12.78 0.87
C GLY A 181 -23.62 13.83 1.94
N PHE A 182 -22.77 14.00 2.94
CA PHE A 182 -22.86 15.12 3.90
C PHE A 182 -21.83 16.20 3.56
N THR A 183 -22.17 17.45 3.85
CA THR A 183 -21.30 18.62 3.60
C THR A 183 -20.28 18.86 4.69
N ASP A 184 -20.42 18.18 5.83
CA ASP A 184 -19.57 18.44 7.00
C ASP A 184 -18.19 17.82 6.74
N GLU A 185 -17.20 18.70 6.59
CA GLU A 185 -15.80 18.33 6.58
C GLU A 185 -15.44 17.72 7.94
N LYS A 186 -14.54 16.73 7.94
CA LYS A 186 -14.01 16.21 9.20
C LYS A 186 -13.29 17.35 9.92
N THR A 187 -13.42 17.41 11.24
CA THR A 187 -12.62 18.33 12.05
C THR A 187 -11.16 17.91 12.01
N ASP A 188 -10.23 18.86 12.21
CA ASP A 188 -8.79 18.58 12.23
C ASP A 188 -8.41 17.54 13.31
N ASP A 189 -9.23 17.44 14.35
CA ASP A 189 -9.15 16.45 15.43
C ASP A 189 -9.57 15.03 15.06
N GLU A 190 -10.25 14.83 13.93
CA GLU A 190 -10.55 13.48 13.40
C GLU A 190 -9.41 12.94 12.52
N GLY A 191 -8.25 13.59 12.61
CA GLY A 191 -7.00 13.19 12.00
C GLY A 191 -6.67 11.72 12.24
N LYS A 192 -6.39 10.98 11.16
CA LYS A 192 -6.02 9.56 11.26
C LYS A 192 -4.54 9.42 11.03
N PHE A 193 -3.74 9.60 12.09
CA PHE A 193 -2.29 9.42 12.00
C PHE A 193 -1.89 8.13 11.26
N GLU A 194 -2.54 6.99 11.52
CA GLU A 194 -2.25 5.70 10.88
C GLU A 194 -2.38 5.70 9.34
N GLU A 195 -3.03 6.71 8.73
CA GLU A 195 -3.03 6.90 7.27
C GLU A 195 -1.62 7.25 6.72
N TYR A 196 -0.65 7.60 7.58
CA TYR A 196 0.75 7.79 7.19
C TYR A 196 1.32 6.58 6.43
N ARG A 197 0.84 5.36 6.72
CA ARG A 197 1.31 4.13 6.04
C ARG A 197 1.00 4.14 4.56
N PHE A 198 -0.11 4.75 4.15
CA PHE A 198 -0.43 4.91 2.73
C PHE A 198 0.51 5.91 2.09
N ALA A 199 0.83 7.01 2.78
CA ALA A 199 1.80 7.99 2.30
C ALA A 199 3.20 7.37 2.17
N GLU A 200 3.65 6.61 3.18
CA GLU A 200 4.90 5.86 3.15
C GLU A 200 4.97 4.89 1.96
N ALA A 201 3.87 4.22 1.64
CA ALA A 201 3.82 3.29 0.51
C ALA A 201 3.82 4.00 -0.85
N ILE A 202 3.25 5.21 -0.93
CA ILE A 202 3.19 6.04 -2.16
C ILE A 202 4.50 6.81 -2.36
N ALA A 203 5.13 7.33 -1.31
CA ALA A 203 6.30 8.21 -1.38
C ALA A 203 7.43 7.74 -2.33
N PRO A 204 7.82 6.45 -2.35
CA PRO A 204 8.82 5.95 -3.29
C PRO A 204 8.48 6.19 -4.77
N VAL A 205 7.19 6.35 -5.13
CA VAL A 205 6.75 6.67 -6.48
C VAL A 205 7.24 8.05 -6.93
N PHE A 206 7.37 9.00 -5.98
CA PHE A 206 7.85 10.36 -6.26
C PHE A 206 9.34 10.55 -5.96
N THR A 207 9.97 9.63 -5.22
CA THR A 207 11.40 9.71 -4.86
C THR A 207 12.25 8.62 -5.53
N THR A 208 12.22 7.39 -5.02
CA THR A 208 13.11 6.32 -5.51
C THR A 208 12.80 5.91 -6.94
N ASP A 209 11.54 5.84 -7.32
CA ASP A 209 11.11 5.45 -8.68
C ASP A 209 11.51 6.51 -9.72
N THR A 210 11.45 7.81 -9.38
CA THR A 210 11.87 8.89 -10.29
C THR A 210 13.37 8.89 -10.54
N ILE A 211 14.17 8.51 -9.54
CA ILE A 211 15.64 8.36 -9.69
C ILE A 211 16.01 7.09 -10.46
N THR A 212 15.33 5.96 -10.20
CA THR A 212 15.77 4.64 -10.70
C THR A 212 15.16 4.24 -12.03
N LYS A 213 13.95 4.71 -12.33
CA LYS A 213 13.17 4.25 -13.49
C LYS A 213 13.12 5.24 -14.65
N TRP A 214 13.57 6.48 -14.44
CA TRP A 214 13.58 7.53 -15.46
C TRP A 214 14.99 7.74 -16.00
N GLU A 215 15.11 8.05 -17.30
CA GLU A 215 16.40 8.38 -17.91
C GLU A 215 16.95 9.72 -17.39
N LYS A 216 16.04 10.66 -17.13
CA LYS A 216 16.28 11.96 -16.51
C LYS A 216 15.22 12.13 -15.42
N GLU A 217 15.66 12.38 -14.19
CA GLU A 217 14.72 12.61 -13.08
C GLU A 217 13.84 13.84 -13.40
N PRO A 218 12.50 13.69 -13.39
CA PRO A 218 11.59 14.81 -13.61
C PRO A 218 11.57 15.72 -12.38
N GLN A 219 11.26 17.00 -12.58
CA GLN A 219 10.92 17.88 -11.48
C GLN A 219 9.51 17.53 -10.99
N VAL A 220 9.38 17.08 -9.73
CA VAL A 220 8.08 16.77 -9.13
C VAL A 220 7.64 17.95 -8.27
N VAL A 221 6.50 18.54 -8.63
CA VAL A 221 5.92 19.72 -7.95
C VAL A 221 4.60 19.34 -7.32
N PHE A 222 4.45 19.60 -6.02
CA PHE A 222 3.17 19.42 -5.35
C PHE A 222 2.37 20.72 -5.34
N TRP A 223 1.12 20.66 -5.81
CA TRP A 223 0.19 21.78 -5.80
C TRP A 223 -0.98 21.49 -4.86
N VAL A 224 -0.97 22.13 -3.70
CA VAL A 224 -1.85 21.78 -2.59
C VAL A 224 -3.11 22.64 -2.59
N GLU A 225 -4.24 22.02 -2.90
CA GLU A 225 -5.58 22.54 -2.60
C GLU A 225 -6.06 21.98 -1.26
N ARG A 226 -6.01 20.65 -1.11
CA ARG A 226 -6.35 19.97 0.14
C ARG A 226 -5.50 18.71 0.28
N ALA A 227 -4.59 18.71 1.25
CA ALA A 227 -3.74 17.58 1.63
C ALA A 227 -3.89 17.29 3.12
N MET A 228 -5.01 16.67 3.50
CA MET A 228 -5.36 16.40 4.91
C MET A 228 -5.03 14.98 5.33
N SER A 229 -4.75 14.79 6.63
CA SER A 229 -4.37 13.52 7.25
C SER A 229 -3.18 12.86 6.54
N GLY A 230 -3.24 11.56 6.22
CA GLY A 230 -2.10 10.85 5.64
C GLY A 230 -1.54 11.52 4.37
N MET A 231 -2.38 12.18 3.56
CA MET A 231 -1.92 12.85 2.34
C MET A 231 -0.99 14.05 2.63
N ALA A 232 -1.10 14.68 3.81
CA ALA A 232 -0.28 15.83 4.20
C ALA A 232 1.23 15.51 4.19
N PHE A 233 1.61 14.24 4.29
CA PHE A 233 2.99 13.80 4.25
C PHE A 233 3.57 13.69 2.83
N LEU A 234 2.71 13.59 1.80
CA LEU A 234 3.20 13.41 0.43
C LEU A 234 3.92 14.64 -0.12
N PRO A 235 3.40 15.88 0.02
CA PRO A 235 4.14 17.06 -0.42
C PRO A 235 5.52 17.21 0.24
N MET A 236 5.64 16.76 1.49
CA MET A 236 6.86 16.88 2.29
C MET A 236 8.03 16.02 1.78
N VAL A 237 7.83 15.14 0.77
CA VAL A 237 8.93 14.34 0.20
C VAL A 237 9.72 15.08 -0.89
N LYS A 238 9.28 16.27 -1.28
CA LYS A 238 9.96 17.13 -2.26
C LYS A 238 9.99 18.59 -1.78
N PRO A 239 10.96 19.40 -2.25
CA PRO A 239 11.07 20.81 -1.87
C PRO A 239 10.14 21.73 -2.67
N ASP A 240 9.62 21.28 -3.81
CA ASP A 240 8.77 22.09 -4.70
C ASP A 240 7.29 21.95 -4.30
N ILE A 241 6.85 22.79 -3.38
CA ILE A 241 5.46 22.84 -2.91
C ILE A 241 4.87 24.21 -3.20
N TYR A 242 3.68 24.23 -3.78
CA TYR A 242 2.85 25.42 -4.02
C TYR A 242 1.46 25.16 -3.45
N PHE A 243 0.75 26.23 -3.08
CA PHE A 243 -0.59 26.13 -2.51
C PHE A 243 -1.59 26.89 -3.39
N THR A 244 -2.85 26.46 -3.43
CA THR A 244 -3.95 27.37 -3.79
C THR A 244 -4.15 28.39 -2.67
N SER A 245 -4.83 29.51 -2.92
CA SER A 245 -5.07 30.56 -1.92
C SER A 245 -5.85 30.05 -0.71
N ASP A 246 -6.75 29.08 -0.92
CA ASP A 246 -7.50 28.37 0.11
C ASP A 246 -6.84 27.05 0.56
N GLY A 247 -5.62 26.79 0.07
CA GLY A 247 -4.90 25.55 0.24
C GLY A 247 -4.65 25.17 1.70
N ARG A 248 -4.89 23.90 2.05
CA ARG A 248 -4.65 23.35 3.40
C ARG A 248 -3.84 22.06 3.38
N MET A 249 -2.86 21.96 4.27
CA MET A 249 -2.05 20.76 4.48
C MET A 249 -1.85 20.48 5.97
N GLY A 250 -2.42 19.40 6.49
CA GLY A 250 -2.42 19.14 7.93
C GLY A 250 -3.50 18.18 8.37
N GLY A 251 -4.11 18.42 9.54
CA GLY A 251 -5.17 17.56 10.10
C GLY A 251 -4.73 16.10 10.28
N VAL A 252 -3.47 15.88 10.67
CA VAL A 252 -2.97 14.53 10.97
C VAL A 252 -3.27 14.15 12.40
N GLY A 253 -2.79 14.98 13.35
CA GLY A 253 -3.09 14.89 14.78
C GLY A 253 -2.85 13.52 15.42
N ASP A 254 -3.39 13.37 16.63
CA ASP A 254 -3.71 12.10 17.31
C ASP A 254 -2.61 11.05 17.53
N LEU A 255 -1.34 11.34 17.24
CA LEU A 255 -0.27 10.41 17.57
C LEU A 255 -0.18 10.17 19.09
N ASP A 256 -0.47 11.21 19.89
CA ASP A 256 -0.41 11.12 21.34
C ASP A 256 -1.52 10.23 21.93
N SER A 257 -2.69 10.16 21.30
CA SER A 257 -3.86 9.42 21.78
C SER A 257 -4.02 8.02 21.15
N LEU A 258 -3.27 7.71 20.08
CA LEU A 258 -3.42 6.49 19.27
C LEU A 258 -3.41 5.16 20.05
N PHE A 259 -2.74 5.11 21.20
CA PHE A 259 -2.63 3.91 22.04
C PHE A 259 -3.23 4.09 23.44
N ASP A 260 -4.13 5.06 23.62
CA ASP A 260 -4.75 5.24 24.93
C ASP A 260 -5.60 4.04 25.34
N GLY A 261 -5.43 3.62 26.60
CA GLY A 261 -6.13 2.48 27.17
C GLY A 261 -5.58 1.09 26.80
N VAL A 262 -4.50 0.98 26.02
CA VAL A 262 -3.93 -0.33 25.62
C VAL A 262 -2.41 -0.39 25.81
N GLY A 263 -1.94 -1.42 26.51
CA GLY A 263 -0.50 -1.72 26.63
C GLY A 263 0.23 -0.90 27.70
N ASP A 264 1.53 -1.16 27.82
CA ASP A 264 2.44 -0.48 28.75
C ASP A 264 2.91 0.86 28.18
N GLU A 265 3.09 1.87 29.02
CA GLU A 265 3.51 3.23 28.63
C GLU A 265 4.78 3.24 27.78
N VAL A 266 5.81 2.48 28.18
CA VAL A 266 7.08 2.43 27.45
C VAL A 266 6.91 1.79 26.07
N VAL A 267 6.00 0.82 25.94
CA VAL A 267 5.68 0.20 24.65
C VAL A 267 4.97 1.20 23.75
N ARG A 268 4.01 1.98 24.30
CA ARG A 268 3.30 3.02 23.55
C ARG A 268 4.26 4.08 23.03
N ASP A 269 5.16 4.59 23.88
CA ASP A 269 6.13 5.60 23.47
C ASP A 269 7.09 5.10 22.40
N LYS A 270 7.53 3.84 22.48
CA LYS A 270 8.31 3.21 21.40
C LYS A 270 7.52 3.10 20.10
N GLN A 271 6.24 2.73 20.16
CA GLN A 271 5.39 2.62 18.98
C GLN A 271 5.11 3.99 18.35
N LYS A 272 4.97 5.05 19.16
CA LYS A 272 4.85 6.44 18.71
C LYS A 272 6.14 6.94 18.07
N SER A 273 7.29 6.73 18.72
CA SER A 273 8.58 7.21 18.23
C SER A 273 9.01 6.52 16.93
N LEU A 274 8.74 5.22 16.79
CA LEU A 274 8.98 4.50 15.53
C LEU A 274 8.18 5.14 14.39
N ARG A 275 6.87 5.31 14.56
CA ARG A 275 5.98 5.91 13.57
C ARG A 275 6.37 7.34 13.22
N LEU A 276 6.65 8.16 14.23
CA LEU A 276 7.11 9.53 14.05
C LEU A 276 8.43 9.58 13.26
N GLY A 277 9.37 8.66 13.54
CA GLY A 277 10.62 8.57 12.81
C GLY A 277 10.44 8.30 11.32
N HIS A 278 9.43 7.51 10.91
CA HIS A 278 9.12 7.29 9.49
C HIS A 278 8.69 8.59 8.80
N VAL A 279 7.73 9.33 9.39
CA VAL A 279 7.22 10.57 8.78
C VAL A 279 8.23 11.73 8.86
N GLU A 280 9.05 11.79 9.91
CA GLU A 280 10.20 12.72 9.96
C GLU A 280 11.20 12.41 8.86
N GLY A 281 11.47 11.12 8.60
CA GLY A 281 12.35 10.69 7.52
C GLY A 281 11.89 11.17 6.14
N MET A 282 10.57 11.09 5.88
CA MET A 282 9.98 11.60 4.64
C MET A 282 10.21 13.11 4.46
N ALA A 283 10.00 13.90 5.51
CA ALA A 283 10.21 15.34 5.48
C ALA A 283 11.69 15.71 5.31
N ILE A 284 12.59 14.99 5.99
CA ILE A 284 14.04 15.19 5.87
C ILE A 284 14.50 14.89 4.44
N GLU A 285 13.98 13.84 3.80
CA GLU A 285 14.28 13.51 2.40
C GLU A 285 13.85 14.64 1.44
N GLY A 286 12.71 15.28 1.72
CA GLY A 286 12.25 16.45 0.97
C GLY A 286 12.94 17.78 1.34
N GLY A 287 13.80 17.80 2.36
CA GLY A 287 14.54 18.98 2.80
C GLY A 287 13.84 19.87 3.83
N HIS A 288 12.84 19.35 4.54
CA HIS A 288 12.03 20.10 5.52
C HIS A 288 12.46 19.83 6.97
N ASP A 289 12.21 20.80 7.87
CA ASP A 289 12.54 20.65 9.30
C ASP A 289 11.59 19.63 9.98
N PRO A 290 12.11 18.56 10.62
CA PRO A 290 11.28 17.55 11.27
C PRO A 290 10.42 18.08 12.43
N LYS A 291 10.73 19.25 13.01
CA LYS A 291 9.88 19.88 14.03
C LYS A 291 8.48 20.22 13.50
N LEU A 292 8.37 20.55 12.22
CA LEU A 292 7.08 20.78 11.57
C LEU A 292 6.23 19.51 11.60
N ILE A 293 6.84 18.36 11.31
CA ILE A 293 6.16 17.06 11.38
C ILE A 293 5.73 16.72 12.80
N ARG A 294 6.56 17.03 13.81
CA ARG A 294 6.17 16.86 15.22
C ARG A 294 4.95 17.70 15.56
N ALA A 295 4.94 18.96 15.16
CA ALA A 295 3.83 19.87 15.39
C ALA A 295 2.55 19.45 14.63
N MET A 296 2.67 18.88 13.43
CA MET A 296 1.52 18.35 12.67
C MET A 296 0.89 17.11 13.31
N THR A 297 1.67 16.32 14.05
CA THR A 297 1.30 14.95 14.47
C THR A 297 1.03 14.81 15.96
N ARG A 298 1.63 15.66 16.79
CA ARG A 298 1.53 15.59 18.26
C ARG A 298 0.88 16.84 18.81
N LYS A 299 -0.33 16.68 19.37
CA LYS A 299 -1.04 17.78 20.05
C LYS A 299 -0.29 18.30 21.26
N SER A 300 0.51 17.44 21.91
CA SER A 300 1.31 17.87 23.05
C SER A 300 2.57 18.64 22.66
N TYR A 301 2.84 18.86 21.37
CA TYR A 301 4.08 19.47 20.89
C TYR A 301 3.88 20.94 20.59
N VAL A 302 4.23 21.77 21.57
CA VAL A 302 4.20 23.24 21.44
C VAL A 302 5.37 23.69 20.57
N LEU A 303 5.07 24.33 19.44
CA LEU A 303 6.05 24.87 18.53
C LEU A 303 5.82 26.37 18.36
N SER A 304 6.88 27.15 18.49
CA SER A 304 6.89 28.56 18.16
C SER A 304 7.92 28.84 17.07
N TYR A 305 7.74 29.94 16.33
CA TYR A 305 8.68 30.37 15.30
C TYR A 305 8.96 31.88 15.38
N ARG A 306 10.03 32.28 14.71
CA ARG A 306 10.32 33.68 14.39
C ARG A 306 11.08 33.75 13.07
N ILE A 307 11.02 34.88 12.39
CA ILE A 307 11.77 35.08 11.15
C ILE A 307 13.08 35.80 11.44
N VAL A 308 14.21 35.18 11.10
CA VAL A 308 15.56 35.76 11.24
C VAL A 308 16.23 35.72 9.87
N GLY A 309 16.46 36.90 9.29
CA GLY A 309 17.13 37.00 7.98
C GLY A 309 16.28 36.48 6.80
N GLY A 310 14.96 36.39 6.96
CA GLY A 310 14.05 35.87 5.94
C GLY A 310 13.76 34.37 6.06
N GLU A 311 14.46 33.66 6.93
CA GLU A 311 14.28 32.24 7.20
C GLU A 311 13.56 32.03 8.55
N PRO A 312 12.72 30.99 8.67
CA PRO A 312 12.12 30.63 9.94
C PRO A 312 13.13 29.95 10.87
N GLU A 313 13.22 30.44 12.10
CA GLU A 313 13.81 29.69 13.21
C GLU A 313 12.69 29.09 14.06
N TYR A 314 12.85 27.84 14.48
CA TYR A 314 11.86 27.10 15.27
C TYR A 314 12.34 26.83 16.70
N LEU A 315 11.49 27.12 17.68
CA LEU A 315 11.69 26.87 19.10
C LEU A 315 10.59 25.96 19.65
N GLU A 316 10.99 24.92 20.39
CA GLU A 316 10.05 24.08 21.14
C GLU A 316 9.62 24.81 22.42
N GLY A 317 8.31 24.93 22.62
CA GLY A 317 7.70 25.69 23.71
C GLY A 317 7.36 27.14 23.34
N GLU A 318 6.76 27.84 24.31
CA GLU A 318 6.45 29.26 24.21
C GLU A 318 7.62 30.12 24.69
N ALA A 319 7.89 31.23 23.99
CA ALA A 319 8.86 32.21 24.45
C ALA A 319 8.48 33.64 24.06
N PRO A 320 8.81 34.66 24.89
CA PRO A 320 8.56 36.05 24.54
C PRO A 320 9.25 36.45 23.23
N GLY A 321 8.48 37.06 22.32
CA GLY A 321 8.99 37.50 21.01
C GLY A 321 9.02 36.41 19.93
N TRP A 322 8.44 35.24 20.21
CA TRP A 322 8.17 34.19 19.24
C TRP A 322 6.67 34.13 18.95
N GLU A 323 6.30 33.79 17.73
CA GLU A 323 4.92 33.54 17.34
C GLU A 323 4.59 32.06 17.57
N LEU A 324 3.48 31.78 18.23
CA LEU A 324 3.03 30.41 18.51
C LEU A 324 2.46 29.77 17.24
N LEU A 325 2.93 28.57 16.89
CA LEU A 325 2.38 27.75 15.81
C LEU A 325 1.41 26.71 16.32
N THR A 326 1.79 26.01 17.39
CA THR A 326 0.97 25.00 18.05
C THR A 326 1.03 25.18 19.55
N ASP A 327 -0.08 24.93 20.23
CA ASP A 327 -0.13 24.89 21.70
C ASP A 327 -0.13 23.43 22.22
N ASP A 328 -0.57 23.22 23.46
CA ASP A 328 -0.57 21.90 24.09
C ASP A 328 -1.91 21.16 24.04
N GLY A 329 -2.94 21.77 23.42
CA GLY A 329 -4.28 21.21 23.25
C GLY A 329 -4.97 20.79 24.56
N LYS A 330 -4.65 21.44 25.69
CA LYS A 330 -5.17 21.09 27.02
C LYS A 330 -5.94 22.23 27.67
N ASP A 331 -6.95 21.84 28.46
CA ASP A 331 -7.73 22.76 29.29
C ASP A 331 -8.29 23.95 28.49
N GLU A 332 -7.77 25.16 28.70
CA GLU A 332 -8.19 26.37 28.00
C GLU A 332 -7.60 26.50 26.58
N ASN A 333 -6.54 25.74 26.29
CA ASN A 333 -5.88 25.68 24.98
C ASN A 333 -6.50 24.61 24.08
N ALA A 334 -7.41 23.77 24.57
CA ALA A 334 -8.04 22.77 23.72
C ALA A 334 -8.96 23.46 22.69
N ASP A 335 -8.72 23.17 21.42
CA ASP A 335 -9.52 23.68 20.31
C ASP A 335 -11.02 23.45 20.54
N THR A 336 -11.82 24.49 20.33
CA THR A 336 -13.28 24.33 20.40
C THR A 336 -13.82 23.75 19.09
N ASP A 337 -14.98 23.08 19.13
CA ASP A 337 -15.69 22.63 17.92
C ASP A 337 -15.82 23.75 16.87
N ARG A 338 -15.96 25.01 17.32
CA ARG A 338 -16.08 26.17 16.44
C ARG A 338 -14.77 26.51 15.74
N ASP A 339 -13.64 26.37 16.42
CA ASP A 339 -12.31 26.66 15.87
C ASP A 339 -11.92 25.56 14.89
N LEU A 340 -12.20 24.30 15.23
CA LEU A 340 -12.04 23.15 14.34
C LEU A 340 -12.84 23.28 13.04
N VAL A 341 -14.14 23.62 13.12
CA VAL A 341 -15.00 23.81 11.94
C VAL A 341 -14.52 24.97 11.06
N ARG A 342 -13.80 25.94 11.63
CA ARG A 342 -13.23 27.07 10.88
C ARG A 342 -11.81 26.81 10.39
N GLY A 343 -11.18 25.71 10.83
CA GLY A 343 -9.74 25.47 10.67
C GLY A 343 -8.90 26.58 11.28
N LEU A 344 -9.34 27.10 12.42
CA LEU A 344 -8.59 28.05 13.25
C LEU A 344 -7.93 27.35 14.43
N GLY A 345 -8.04 26.02 14.50
CA GLY A 345 -7.43 25.24 15.56
C GLY A 345 -5.91 25.24 15.47
N ASN A 346 -5.26 25.18 16.63
CA ASN A 346 -3.80 25.18 16.75
C ASN A 346 -3.28 24.10 17.70
N ASP A 347 -4.11 23.13 18.08
CA ASP A 347 -3.65 21.92 18.79
C ASP A 347 -2.62 21.15 17.95
N ALA A 348 -2.83 21.10 16.62
CA ALA A 348 -1.90 20.48 15.67
C ALA A 348 -1.67 21.41 14.48
N LEU A 349 -0.43 21.43 13.98
CA LEU A 349 -0.05 22.31 12.88
C LEU A 349 -0.81 21.91 11.60
N THR A 350 -1.60 22.85 11.10
CA THR A 350 -2.18 22.80 9.76
C THR A 350 -1.69 24.00 8.96
N PHE A 351 -0.99 23.74 7.87
CA PHE A 351 -0.50 24.78 6.98
C PHE A 351 -1.65 25.35 6.16
N THR A 352 -1.82 26.65 6.23
CA THR A 352 -2.51 27.45 5.21
C THR A 352 -1.50 27.97 4.19
N ALA A 353 -1.94 28.44 3.03
CA ALA A 353 -1.06 29.00 2.00
C ALA A 353 -0.13 30.12 2.55
N ASP A 354 -0.68 31.05 3.34
CA ASP A 354 0.09 32.15 3.96
C ASP A 354 1.10 31.63 4.98
N LEU A 355 0.69 30.71 5.86
CA LEU A 355 1.57 30.14 6.86
C LEU A 355 2.70 29.31 6.22
N ALA A 356 2.37 28.48 5.23
CA ALA A 356 3.34 27.68 4.48
C ALA A 356 4.39 28.57 3.81
N LYS A 357 3.98 29.70 3.23
CA LYS A 357 4.89 30.68 2.62
C LYS A 357 5.78 31.38 3.65
N LYS A 358 5.21 31.81 4.79
CA LYS A 358 5.97 32.43 5.90
C LYS A 358 7.02 31.48 6.49
N LEU A 359 6.69 30.19 6.56
CA LEU A 359 7.56 29.15 7.08
C LEU A 359 8.49 28.55 6.02
N GLY A 360 8.55 29.10 4.81
CA GLY A 360 9.44 28.61 3.75
C GLY A 360 9.12 27.19 3.25
N VAL A 361 7.98 26.63 3.63
CA VAL A 361 7.51 25.30 3.17
C VAL A 361 6.94 25.41 1.76
N SER A 362 6.23 26.49 1.45
CA SER A 362 5.68 26.78 0.12
C SER A 362 6.52 27.82 -0.62
N LYS A 363 6.73 27.58 -1.92
CA LYS A 363 7.40 28.52 -2.84
C LYS A 363 6.48 29.61 -3.35
N GLY A 364 5.17 29.38 -3.39
CA GLY A 364 4.22 30.31 -3.99
C GLY A 364 2.76 29.94 -3.75
N THR A 365 1.87 30.81 -4.22
CA THR A 365 0.43 30.62 -4.16
C THR A 365 -0.14 30.80 -5.56
N ALA A 366 -0.87 29.80 -6.05
CA ALA A 366 -1.43 29.77 -7.40
C ALA A 366 -2.80 29.08 -7.38
N ASP A 367 -3.83 29.77 -7.85
CA ASP A 367 -5.22 29.26 -7.86
C ASP A 367 -5.57 28.49 -9.14
N THR A 368 -4.84 28.77 -10.22
CA THR A 368 -4.98 28.09 -11.52
C THR A 368 -3.67 27.46 -11.95
N LEU A 369 -3.73 26.55 -12.92
CA LEU A 369 -2.53 25.95 -13.50
C LEU A 369 -1.64 27.02 -14.14
N ASP A 370 -2.22 27.97 -14.86
CA ASP A 370 -1.48 29.06 -15.51
C ASP A 370 -0.73 29.91 -14.47
N ASP A 371 -1.38 30.24 -13.34
CA ASP A 371 -0.73 30.96 -12.23
C ASP A 371 0.44 30.14 -11.67
N LEU A 372 0.29 28.81 -11.57
CA LEU A 372 1.34 27.93 -11.08
C LEU A 372 2.53 27.89 -12.04
N LEU A 373 2.27 27.75 -13.35
CA LEU A 373 3.31 27.77 -14.38
C LEU A 373 4.04 29.11 -14.41
N PHE A 374 3.32 30.22 -14.18
CA PHE A 374 3.89 31.56 -14.06
C PHE A 374 4.77 31.69 -12.81
N GLU A 375 4.31 31.24 -11.64
CA GLU A 375 5.09 31.23 -10.40
C GLU A 375 6.33 30.30 -10.49
N MET A 376 6.27 29.28 -11.33
CA MET A 376 7.42 28.42 -11.67
C MET A 376 8.37 29.04 -12.72
N GLY A 377 7.94 30.09 -13.43
CA GLY A 377 8.70 30.74 -14.49
C GLY A 377 8.85 29.89 -15.75
N ILE A 378 7.84 29.07 -16.06
CA ILE A 378 7.82 28.20 -17.25
C ILE A 378 6.56 28.37 -18.11
N ASP A 379 5.68 29.33 -17.79
CA ASP A 379 4.43 29.60 -18.52
C ASP A 379 4.63 29.80 -20.03
N ASP A 380 5.73 30.43 -20.42
CA ASP A 380 6.05 30.74 -21.82
C ASP A 380 6.47 29.52 -22.66
N ARG A 381 6.87 28.43 -22.01
CA ARG A 381 7.42 27.22 -22.65
C ARG A 381 6.71 25.95 -22.23
N ALA A 382 5.77 26.00 -21.29
CA ALA A 382 5.04 24.84 -20.83
C ALA A 382 4.18 24.25 -21.94
N TYR A 383 4.30 22.94 -22.14
CA TYR A 383 3.41 22.16 -22.98
C TYR A 383 2.77 21.07 -22.12
N ILE A 384 1.46 21.18 -21.89
CA ILE A 384 0.71 20.20 -21.10
C ILE A 384 0.54 18.94 -21.93
N LEU A 385 1.08 17.84 -21.41
CA LEU A 385 1.01 16.54 -22.03
C LEU A 385 -0.38 15.94 -21.81
N ASP A 386 -0.96 15.42 -22.89
CA ASP A 386 -2.15 14.56 -22.84
C ASP A 386 -3.39 15.23 -22.22
N ASP A 387 -3.54 16.54 -22.42
CA ASP A 387 -4.72 17.34 -22.07
C ASP A 387 -5.55 17.58 -23.34
N SER A 388 -6.57 16.76 -23.60
CA SER A 388 -7.38 16.86 -24.81
C SER A 388 -8.64 17.71 -24.66
N ASP A 389 -9.01 18.06 -23.42
CA ASP A 389 -10.19 18.86 -23.09
C ASP A 389 -9.88 20.26 -22.55
N GLU A 390 -8.59 20.64 -22.51
CA GLU A 390 -8.06 21.96 -22.11
C GLU A 390 -8.42 22.32 -20.66
N ASP A 391 -8.50 21.32 -19.78
CA ASP A 391 -8.81 21.51 -18.35
C ASP A 391 -7.55 21.65 -17.47
N GLY A 392 -6.36 21.50 -18.08
CA GLY A 392 -5.07 21.57 -17.41
C GLY A 392 -4.66 20.28 -16.70
N LEU A 393 -5.39 19.18 -16.90
CA LEU A 393 -5.08 17.87 -16.33
C LEU A 393 -4.71 16.88 -17.45
N SER A 394 -3.82 15.95 -17.15
CA SER A 394 -3.47 14.90 -18.11
C SER A 394 -4.51 13.77 -18.08
N ASP A 395 -5.27 13.64 -19.16
CA ASP A 395 -6.39 12.71 -19.35
C ASP A 395 -6.07 11.27 -18.93
N LYS A 396 -4.95 10.70 -19.39
CA LYS A 396 -4.59 9.31 -19.06
C LYS A 396 -4.16 9.18 -17.61
N GLY A 397 -3.53 10.20 -17.03
CA GLY A 397 -3.20 10.23 -15.60
C GLY A 397 -4.46 10.14 -14.74
N GLN A 398 -5.46 10.96 -15.07
CA GLN A 398 -6.76 10.95 -14.40
C GLN A 398 -7.50 9.63 -14.61
N ARG A 399 -7.52 9.11 -15.83
CA ARG A 399 -8.19 7.84 -16.15
C ARG A 399 -7.64 6.67 -15.33
N GLU A 400 -6.34 6.60 -15.07
CA GLU A 400 -5.77 5.54 -14.23
C GLU A 400 -6.28 5.59 -12.77
N LEU A 401 -6.46 6.79 -12.22
CA LEU A 401 -7.03 7.00 -10.89
C LEU A 401 -8.53 6.66 -10.87
N GLU A 402 -9.30 7.14 -11.86
CA GLU A 402 -10.74 6.88 -11.96
C GLU A 402 -11.06 5.40 -12.21
N ASP A 403 -10.36 4.75 -13.14
CA ASP A 403 -10.55 3.32 -13.45
C ASP A 403 -10.24 2.46 -12.24
N TRP A 404 -9.26 2.86 -11.44
CA TRP A 404 -8.93 2.22 -10.18
C TRP A 404 -10.05 2.34 -9.16
N SER A 405 -10.52 3.56 -8.86
CA SER A 405 -11.63 3.82 -7.93
C SER A 405 -12.89 3.06 -8.32
N GLN A 406 -13.29 3.15 -9.60
CA GLN A 406 -14.43 2.39 -10.13
C GLN A 406 -14.19 0.87 -10.05
N GLY A 407 -12.95 0.44 -10.31
CA GLY A 407 -12.49 -0.93 -10.18
C GLY A 407 -12.69 -1.49 -8.78
N ILE A 408 -12.30 -0.73 -7.75
CA ILE A 408 -12.48 -1.11 -6.34
C ILE A 408 -13.97 -1.18 -6.00
N ALA A 409 -14.77 -0.17 -6.36
CA ALA A 409 -16.21 -0.17 -6.08
C ALA A 409 -16.91 -1.41 -6.67
N ARG A 410 -16.60 -1.75 -7.93
CA ARG A 410 -17.08 -2.98 -8.59
C ARG A 410 -16.56 -4.24 -7.88
N ALA A 411 -15.28 -4.26 -7.50
CA ALA A 411 -14.67 -5.39 -6.81
C ALA A 411 -15.30 -5.64 -5.43
N GLN A 412 -15.61 -4.60 -4.65
CA GLN A 412 -16.31 -4.73 -3.37
C GLN A 412 -17.69 -5.36 -3.51
N GLN A 413 -18.49 -4.87 -4.46
CA GLN A 413 -19.81 -5.42 -4.74
C GLN A 413 -19.71 -6.90 -5.16
N LYS A 414 -18.72 -7.20 -6.02
CA LYS A 414 -18.47 -8.56 -6.49
C LYS A 414 -17.97 -9.48 -5.38
N LEU A 415 -17.09 -9.03 -4.49
CA LEU A 415 -16.61 -9.81 -3.34
C LEU A 415 -17.74 -10.16 -2.39
N ARG A 416 -18.64 -9.21 -2.07
CA ARG A 416 -19.83 -9.50 -1.25
C ARG A 416 -20.71 -10.59 -1.87
N ARG A 417 -20.93 -10.51 -3.19
CA ARG A 417 -21.66 -11.54 -3.93
C ARG A 417 -20.93 -12.89 -3.92
N LEU A 418 -19.62 -12.90 -4.15
CA LEU A 418 -18.82 -14.13 -4.13
C LEU A 418 -18.82 -14.79 -2.75
N GLN A 419 -18.71 -14.02 -1.67
CA GLN A 419 -18.81 -14.54 -0.30
C GLN A 419 -20.17 -15.22 -0.06
N PHE A 420 -21.27 -14.58 -0.48
CA PHE A 420 -22.60 -15.18 -0.42
C PHE A 420 -22.68 -16.45 -1.28
N ASP A 421 -22.21 -16.41 -2.52
CA ASP A 421 -22.27 -17.55 -3.44
C ASP A 421 -21.41 -18.72 -2.97
N ILE A 422 -20.26 -18.47 -2.33
CA ILE A 422 -19.38 -19.47 -1.71
C ILE A 422 -20.08 -20.16 -0.54
N ALA A 423 -20.76 -19.39 0.32
CA ALA A 423 -21.50 -19.92 1.46
C ALA A 423 -22.72 -20.77 1.05
N ASN A 424 -23.35 -20.41 -0.08
CA ASN A 424 -24.58 -21.04 -0.56
C ASN A 424 -24.35 -22.08 -1.68
N VAL A 425 -23.13 -22.61 -1.84
CA VAL A 425 -22.91 -23.71 -2.79
C VAL A 425 -23.55 -25.00 -2.28
N GLU A 426 -24.73 -25.33 -2.82
CA GLU A 426 -25.44 -26.56 -2.49
C GLU A 426 -24.95 -27.78 -3.29
N VAL A 427 -24.95 -28.94 -2.62
CA VAL A 427 -24.72 -30.23 -3.26
C VAL A 427 -26.03 -30.69 -3.91
N ARG A 428 -26.17 -30.41 -5.21
CA ARG A 428 -27.36 -30.83 -5.96
C ARG A 428 -27.25 -32.31 -6.37
N PRO A 429 -28.26 -33.15 -6.09
CA PRO A 429 -28.24 -34.56 -6.48
C PRO A 429 -28.12 -34.68 -8.01
N GLN A 430 -27.20 -35.52 -8.46
CA GLN A 430 -26.96 -35.78 -9.88
C GLN A 430 -27.56 -37.12 -10.30
N ARG A 431 -28.06 -37.18 -11.54
CA ARG A 431 -28.52 -38.43 -12.15
C ARG A 431 -27.33 -39.41 -12.25
N ASN A 432 -27.54 -40.66 -11.84
CA ASN A 432 -26.51 -41.72 -11.82
C ASN A 432 -25.33 -41.44 -10.87
N ASP A 433 -25.62 -40.89 -9.69
CA ASP A 433 -24.66 -40.69 -8.59
C ASP A 433 -25.25 -41.16 -7.25
N PRO A 434 -25.45 -42.47 -7.06
CA PRO A 434 -26.10 -43.02 -5.86
C PRO A 434 -25.37 -42.64 -4.56
N ASP A 435 -24.05 -42.47 -4.61
CA ASP A 435 -23.22 -42.10 -3.44
C ASP A 435 -23.08 -40.57 -3.23
N GLY A 436 -23.72 -39.75 -4.08
CA GLY A 436 -23.63 -38.27 -4.05
C GLY A 436 -22.24 -37.69 -4.30
N SER A 437 -21.31 -38.52 -4.76
CA SER A 437 -19.89 -38.20 -4.93
C SER A 437 -19.58 -37.26 -6.10
N LYS A 438 -20.27 -37.40 -7.23
CA LYS A 438 -20.16 -36.52 -8.38
C LYS A 438 -20.79 -35.17 -8.05
N ALA A 439 -21.93 -35.19 -7.37
CA ALA A 439 -22.60 -34.00 -6.83
C ALA A 439 -21.67 -33.21 -5.89
N ARG A 440 -21.05 -33.87 -4.90
CA ARG A 440 -20.07 -33.23 -4.00
C ARG A 440 -18.86 -32.67 -4.76
N ASN A 441 -18.27 -33.44 -5.67
CA ASN A 441 -17.14 -32.98 -6.47
C ASN A 441 -17.49 -31.79 -7.37
N SER A 442 -18.70 -31.77 -7.94
CA SER A 442 -19.20 -30.65 -8.72
C SER A 442 -19.38 -29.39 -7.86
N ALA A 443 -19.97 -29.53 -6.67
CA ALA A 443 -20.12 -28.44 -5.70
C ALA A 443 -18.75 -27.87 -5.29
N ARG A 444 -17.79 -28.74 -4.91
CA ARG A 444 -16.41 -28.33 -4.61
C ARG A 444 -15.72 -27.64 -5.77
N GLY A 445 -15.89 -28.14 -7.00
CA GLY A 445 -15.37 -27.50 -8.21
C GLY A 445 -15.96 -26.10 -8.45
N LYS A 446 -17.26 -25.90 -8.16
CA LYS A 446 -17.89 -24.57 -8.19
C LYS A 446 -17.31 -23.67 -7.11
N ARG A 447 -17.19 -24.16 -5.87
CA ARG A 447 -16.64 -23.38 -4.74
C ARG A 447 -15.20 -22.95 -4.98
N LEU A 448 -14.35 -23.83 -5.50
CA LEU A 448 -12.96 -23.50 -5.87
C LEU A 448 -12.89 -22.40 -6.94
N ARG A 449 -13.76 -22.44 -7.96
CA ARG A 449 -13.81 -21.37 -8.97
C ARG A 449 -14.16 -20.01 -8.37
N LEU A 450 -15.18 -19.97 -7.50
CA LEU A 450 -15.58 -18.74 -6.82
C LEU A 450 -14.49 -18.21 -5.87
N ILE A 451 -13.81 -19.10 -5.14
CA ILE A 451 -12.68 -18.73 -4.27
C ILE A 451 -11.53 -18.16 -5.09
N ASN A 452 -11.13 -18.81 -6.19
CA ASN A 452 -10.07 -18.30 -7.06
C ASN A 452 -10.43 -16.94 -7.67
N GLU A 453 -11.70 -16.73 -8.01
CA GLU A 453 -12.18 -15.43 -8.49
C GLU A 453 -12.10 -14.34 -7.42
N ALA A 454 -12.44 -14.65 -6.17
CA ALA A 454 -12.29 -13.73 -5.04
C ALA A 454 -10.81 -13.41 -4.78
N ILE A 455 -9.93 -14.43 -4.77
CA ILE A 455 -8.48 -14.24 -4.65
C ILE A 455 -7.96 -13.35 -5.80
N GLY A 456 -8.44 -13.54 -7.03
CA GLY A 456 -8.05 -12.70 -8.17
C GLY A 456 -8.40 -11.21 -7.99
N LEU A 457 -9.54 -10.90 -7.36
CA LEU A 457 -9.90 -9.53 -7.02
C LEU A 457 -9.00 -8.97 -5.90
N LEU A 458 -8.73 -9.77 -4.87
CA LEU A 458 -7.84 -9.38 -3.77
C LEU A 458 -6.38 -9.25 -4.21
N ASN A 459 -5.93 -9.99 -5.22
CA ASN A 459 -4.59 -9.79 -5.76
C ASN A 459 -4.47 -8.49 -6.56
N ARG A 460 -5.56 -8.04 -7.19
CA ARG A 460 -5.58 -6.79 -7.96
C ARG A 460 -5.78 -5.56 -7.09
N TYR A 461 -6.66 -5.63 -6.10
CA TYR A 461 -7.09 -4.50 -5.27
C TYR A 461 -6.78 -4.71 -3.78
N GLY A 462 -5.85 -5.62 -3.47
CA GLY A 462 -5.55 -6.04 -2.10
C GLY A 462 -5.02 -4.92 -1.23
N GLU A 463 -4.30 -3.97 -1.82
CA GLU A 463 -3.79 -2.80 -1.10
C GLU A 463 -4.90 -2.00 -0.39
N VAL A 464 -6.12 -2.01 -0.94
CA VAL A 464 -7.29 -1.34 -0.34
C VAL A 464 -8.25 -2.33 0.31
N LEU A 465 -8.53 -3.47 -0.35
CA LEU A 465 -9.59 -4.40 0.07
C LEU A 465 -9.16 -5.39 1.14
N ASP A 466 -7.86 -5.65 1.27
CA ASP A 466 -7.29 -6.59 2.23
C ASP A 466 -5.84 -6.21 2.57
N PRO A 467 -5.59 -5.01 3.13
CA PRO A 467 -4.24 -4.50 3.37
C PRO A 467 -3.42 -5.38 4.33
N GLY A 468 -4.09 -6.19 5.17
CA GLY A 468 -3.45 -7.17 6.06
C GLY A 468 -3.43 -8.60 5.51
N GLU A 469 -3.88 -8.81 4.27
CA GLU A 469 -3.95 -10.10 3.55
C GLU A 469 -4.76 -11.20 4.27
N GLN A 470 -5.53 -10.85 5.30
CA GLN A 470 -6.21 -11.81 6.16
C GLN A 470 -7.31 -12.55 5.39
N LEU A 471 -8.07 -11.82 4.57
CA LEU A 471 -9.15 -12.39 3.79
C LEU A 471 -8.61 -13.32 2.71
N ARG A 472 -7.53 -12.93 2.03
CA ARG A 472 -6.84 -13.75 1.03
C ARG A 472 -6.31 -15.05 1.64
N VAL A 473 -5.58 -14.95 2.76
CA VAL A 473 -5.07 -16.14 3.47
C VAL A 473 -6.20 -17.06 3.90
N GLN A 474 -7.31 -16.52 4.41
CA GLN A 474 -8.48 -17.33 4.77
C GLN A 474 -9.06 -18.08 3.55
N LEU A 475 -9.19 -17.40 2.41
CA LEU A 475 -9.69 -18.00 1.17
C LEU A 475 -8.74 -19.09 0.64
N GLU A 476 -7.43 -18.89 0.74
CA GLU A 476 -6.43 -19.89 0.37
C GLU A 476 -6.46 -21.13 1.26
N LEU A 477 -6.61 -20.94 2.57
CA LEU A 477 -6.80 -22.07 3.50
C LEU A 477 -8.08 -22.85 3.17
N GLN A 478 -9.19 -22.16 2.87
CA GLN A 478 -10.42 -22.81 2.42
C GLN A 478 -10.21 -23.57 1.10
N LYS A 479 -9.48 -23.00 0.15
CA LYS A 479 -9.12 -23.66 -1.12
C LYS A 479 -8.36 -24.97 -0.86
N GLN A 480 -7.32 -24.92 -0.04
CA GLN A 480 -6.51 -26.09 0.31
C GLN A 480 -7.34 -27.19 1.01
N GLN A 481 -8.23 -26.81 1.92
CA GLN A 481 -9.16 -27.77 2.57
C GLN A 481 -10.03 -28.49 1.54
N ILE A 482 -10.62 -27.76 0.60
CA ILE A 482 -11.48 -28.35 -0.45
C ILE A 482 -10.66 -29.28 -1.38
N GLU A 483 -9.43 -28.92 -1.71
CA GLU A 483 -8.53 -29.75 -2.52
C GLU A 483 -8.13 -31.04 -1.81
N ASN A 484 -7.84 -30.96 -0.51
CA ASN A 484 -7.55 -32.13 0.33
C ASN A 484 -8.76 -33.07 0.42
N GLU A 485 -9.98 -32.55 0.57
CA GLU A 485 -11.20 -33.37 0.53
C GLU A 485 -11.38 -34.08 -0.81
N LYS A 486 -11.14 -33.38 -1.94
CA LYS A 486 -11.18 -34.00 -3.28
C LYS A 486 -10.15 -35.11 -3.42
N ARG A 487 -8.93 -34.90 -2.89
CA ARG A 487 -7.85 -35.90 -2.90
C ARG A 487 -8.24 -37.13 -2.08
N LEU A 488 -8.74 -36.95 -0.86
CA LEU A 488 -9.21 -38.04 -0.01
C LEU A 488 -10.35 -38.84 -0.65
N GLU A 489 -11.30 -38.16 -1.30
CA GLU A 489 -12.39 -38.84 -2.00
C GLU A 489 -11.89 -39.64 -3.23
N ARG A 490 -10.90 -39.12 -3.97
CA ARG A 490 -10.25 -39.88 -5.06
C ARG A 490 -9.55 -41.13 -4.52
N THR A 491 -8.82 -41.03 -3.41
CA THR A 491 -8.15 -42.18 -2.78
C THR A 491 -9.15 -43.23 -2.31
N ARG A 492 -10.27 -42.81 -1.70
CA ARG A 492 -11.35 -43.72 -1.28
C ARG A 492 -11.96 -44.47 -2.45
N ARG A 493 -12.09 -43.85 -3.63
CA ARG A 493 -12.61 -44.49 -4.85
C ARG A 493 -11.58 -45.40 -5.54
N GLY A 494 -10.32 -44.99 -5.58
CA GLY A 494 -9.25 -45.77 -6.20
C GLY A 494 -8.85 -47.03 -5.42
N GLY A 495 -9.04 -47.04 -4.09
CA GLY A 495 -8.65 -48.15 -3.22
C GLY A 495 -9.56 -49.39 -3.27
N GLY A 496 -10.79 -49.27 -3.79
CA GLY A 496 -11.77 -50.36 -3.78
C GLY A 496 -11.68 -51.36 -4.93
N GLY A 497 -10.95 -51.03 -6.01
CA GLY A 497 -11.00 -51.79 -7.27
C GLY A 497 -9.91 -52.84 -7.50
N ARG A 498 -8.92 -52.99 -6.59
CA ARG A 498 -7.73 -53.82 -6.85
C ARG A 498 -7.56 -55.04 -5.93
N ARG A 499 -8.64 -55.53 -5.30
CA ARG A 499 -8.66 -56.82 -4.58
C ARG A 499 -9.59 -57.79 -5.30
N GLY A 500 -9.09 -58.50 -6.32
CA GLY A 500 -9.92 -59.48 -7.02
C GLY A 500 -9.36 -60.06 -8.31
N ARG A 501 -8.03 -60.13 -8.48
CA ARG A 501 -7.44 -61.03 -9.48
C ARG A 501 -6.18 -61.66 -8.89
N SER A 502 -6.39 -62.37 -7.78
CA SER A 502 -5.51 -63.47 -7.38
C SER A 502 -5.60 -64.49 -8.52
N GLY A 503 -4.62 -64.44 -9.43
CA GLY A 503 -4.41 -65.49 -10.39
C GLY A 503 -4.07 -66.75 -9.61
N GLY A 504 -4.99 -67.71 -9.63
CA GLY A 504 -4.64 -69.11 -9.47
C GLY A 504 -3.70 -69.48 -10.61
N GLY A 505 -2.40 -69.30 -10.38
CA GLY A 505 -1.34 -69.92 -11.16
C GLY A 505 -0.98 -71.22 -10.47
N GLY A 506 -1.47 -72.33 -11.00
CA GLY A 506 -1.07 -73.66 -10.59
C GLY A 506 0.40 -73.94 -10.93
N GLY A 507 1.02 -74.79 -10.12
CA GLY A 507 2.32 -75.39 -10.38
C GLY A 507 2.76 -76.24 -9.19
N GLY A 508 2.82 -77.56 -9.37
CA GLY A 508 3.32 -78.54 -8.40
C GLY A 508 2.42 -79.75 -8.26
#